data_AF-A0A412WZT0-F1
#
_entry.id   AF-A0A412WZT0-F1
#
_cell.length_a   1.000
_cell.length_b   1.000
_cell.length_c   1.000
_cell.angle_alpha   90.00
_cell.angle_beta   90.00
_cell.angle_gamma   90.00
#
_symmetry.space_group_name_H-M   'P 1'
#
loop_
_entity.id
_entity.type
_entity.pdbx_description
1 polymer ?
#
loop_
_entity_poly.entity_id
_entity_poly.type
_entity_poly.pdbx_seq_one_letter_code
_entity_poly.pdbx_strand_id
1 'polypeptide(L)' 'MKEIVEIVGINKKLTHHTARKIFATTILLYNDVPMEVVSKLLGHSSMAVTQKHYAKVVNKKVSACISSLERKLNYG' A
#
# COMPACT_ATOMS: atom_id res chain seq x y z
N MET A 1 18.53 -10.70 3.84
CA MET A 1 17.31 -10.95 3.02
C MET A 1 17.26 -12.35 2.42
N LYS A 2 18.34 -12.91 1.86
CA LYS A 2 18.32 -14.28 1.32
C LYS A 2 18.01 -15.34 2.39
N GLU A 3 18.68 -15.27 3.54
CA GLU A 3 18.48 -16.23 4.65
C GLU A 3 17.04 -16.23 5.19
N ILE A 4 16.42 -15.06 5.37
CA ILE A 4 15.03 -14.95 5.85
C ILE A 4 14.04 -15.52 4.82
N VAL A 5 14.28 -15.30 3.53
CA VAL A 5 13.42 -15.81 2.43
C VAL A 5 13.47 -17.33 2.36
N GLU A 6 14.64 -17.91 2.62
CA GLU A 6 14.88 -19.36 2.64
C GLU A 6 14.21 -20.02 3.85
N ILE A 7 14.31 -19.42 5.04
CA ILE A 7 13.64 -19.91 6.26
C ILE A 7 12.11 -19.85 6.16
N VAL A 8 11.57 -18.80 5.53
CA VAL A 8 10.11 -18.58 5.42
C VAL A 8 9.50 -19.32 4.20
N GLY A 9 10.31 -19.98 3.38
CA GLY A 9 9.84 -20.73 2.21
C GLY A 9 9.26 -19.84 1.10
N ILE A 10 9.65 -18.57 1.02
CA ILE A 10 9.15 -17.65 -0.01
C ILE A 10 9.88 -17.94 -1.32
N ASN A 11 9.21 -18.64 -2.24
CA ASN A 11 9.79 -19.01 -3.55
C ASN A 11 9.76 -17.85 -4.57
N LYS A 12 10.04 -16.62 -4.12
CA LYS A 12 10.07 -15.40 -4.92
C LYS A 12 11.31 -14.58 -4.58
N LYS A 13 11.97 -14.03 -5.61
CA LYS A 13 13.17 -13.19 -5.42
C LYS A 13 12.81 -11.91 -4.67
N LEU A 14 13.10 -11.89 -3.38
CA LEU A 14 12.92 -10.71 -2.53
C LEU A 14 14.12 -9.78 -2.72
N THR A 15 13.88 -8.65 -3.37
CA THR A 15 14.88 -7.58 -3.54
C THR A 15 14.57 -6.42 -2.60
N HIS A 16 15.51 -5.49 -2.43
CA HIS A 16 15.27 -4.25 -1.69
C HIS A 16 14.08 -3.46 -2.28
N HIS A 17 13.97 -3.41 -3.61
CA HIS A 17 12.82 -2.79 -4.27
C HIS A 17 11.50 -3.53 -3.98
N THR A 18 11.52 -4.86 -3.87
CA THR A 18 10.33 -5.65 -3.48
C THR A 18 9.94 -5.33 -2.04
N ALA A 19 10.90 -5.33 -1.12
CA ALA A 19 10.68 -5.01 0.29
C ALA A 19 10.11 -3.61 0.48
N ARG A 20 10.67 -2.61 -0.24
CA ARG A 20 10.16 -1.24 -0.25
C ARG A 20 8.70 -1.16 -0.70
N LYS A 21 8.33 -1.89 -1.76
CA LYS A 21 6.94 -1.95 -2.24
C LYS A 21 6.01 -2.62 -1.21
N ILE A 22 6.45 -3.71 -0.58
CA ILE A 22 5.68 -4.40 0.47
C ILE A 22 5.47 -3.49 1.67
N PHE A 23 6.51 -2.77 2.10
CA PHE A 23 6.41 -1.78 3.18
C PHE A 23 5.41 -0.67 2.84
N ALA A 24 5.50 -0.10 1.64
CA ALA A 24 4.58 0.92 1.17
C ALA A 24 3.12 0.47 1.15
N THR A 25 2.83 -0.73 0.64
CA THR A 25 1.44 -1.19 0.52
C THR A 25 0.91 -1.79 1.81
N THR A 26 1.66 -2.73 2.40
CA THR A 26 1.17 -3.61 3.46
C THR A 26 1.26 -2.97 4.83
N ILE A 27 2.35 -2.22 5.07
CA ILE A 27 2.58 -1.58 6.36
C ILE A 27 1.96 -0.18 6.37
N LEU A 28 2.13 0.61 5.31
CA LEU A 28 1.60 1.98 5.29
C LEU A 28 0.16 2.05 4.75
N LEU A 29 -0.04 1.75 3.47
CA LEU A 29 -1.34 2.02 2.83
C LEU A 29 -2.49 1.16 3.36
N TYR A 30 -2.24 -0.09 3.75
CA TYR A 30 -3.29 -0.90 4.38
C TYR A 30 -3.63 -0.47 5.80
N ASN A 31 -2.73 0.19 6.51
CA ASN A 31 -2.98 0.77 7.84
C ASN A 31 -3.36 2.26 7.76
N ASP A 32 -4.09 2.63 6.72
CA ASP A 32 -4.70 3.97 6.56
C ASP A 32 -3.74 5.16 6.58
N VAL A 33 -2.43 4.94 6.35
CA VAL A 33 -1.47 6.04 6.22
C VAL A 33 -1.76 6.82 4.93
N PRO A 34 -1.92 8.16 4.98
CA PRO A 34 -2.20 8.98 3.81
C PRO A 34 -1.11 8.89 2.74
N MET A 35 -1.49 8.96 1.46
CA MET A 35 -0.57 8.79 0.33
C MET A 35 0.52 9.87 0.30
N GLU A 36 0.23 11.08 0.78
CA GLU A 36 1.19 12.17 0.94
C GLU A 36 2.30 11.81 1.92
N VAL A 37 1.92 11.21 3.04
CA VAL A 37 2.84 10.73 4.07
C VAL A 37 3.68 9.57 3.53
N VAL A 38 3.04 8.60 2.86
CA VAL A 38 3.75 7.49 2.20
C VAL A 38 4.76 7.99 1.18
N SER A 39 4.36 8.94 0.33
CA SER A 39 5.23 9.48 -0.70
C SER A 39 6.44 10.22 -0.12
N LYS A 40 6.25 10.95 0.99
CA LYS A 40 7.33 11.63 1.70
C LYS A 40 8.29 10.63 2.38
N LEU A 41 7.75 9.60 3.04
CA LEU A 41 8.54 8.53 3.64
C LEU A 41 9.34 7.72 2.61
N LEU A 42 8.80 7.57 1.40
CA LEU A 42 9.48 6.92 0.29
C LEU A 42 10.32 7.89 -0.55
N GLY A 43 10.50 9.14 -0.14
CA GLY A 43 11.37 10.10 -0.84
C GLY A 43 11.05 10.29 -2.32
N HIS A 44 9.79 10.10 -2.73
CA HIS A 44 9.40 10.32 -4.12
C HIS A 44 9.31 11.82 -4.39
N SER A 45 9.93 12.27 -5.49
CA SER A 45 10.01 13.69 -5.87
C SER A 45 8.65 14.32 -6.18
N SER A 46 7.61 13.52 -6.41
CA SER A 46 6.25 14.00 -6.60
C SER A 46 5.19 12.96 -6.18
N MET A 47 4.00 13.43 -5.84
CA MET A 47 2.84 12.57 -5.57
C MET A 47 2.47 11.69 -6.76
N ALA A 48 2.65 12.20 -7.99
CA ALA A 48 2.30 11.49 -9.21
C ALA A 48 3.05 10.17 -9.35
N VAL A 49 4.31 10.10 -8.89
CA VAL A 49 5.10 8.85 -8.87
C VAL A 49 4.43 7.83 -7.95
N THR A 50 4.08 8.24 -6.72
CA THR A 50 3.42 7.39 -5.73
C THR A 50 2.06 6.89 -6.21
N GLN A 51 1.26 7.79 -6.81
CA GLN A 51 -0.02 7.44 -7.42
C GLN A 51 0.14 6.44 -8.56
N LYS A 52 1.08 6.65 -9.50
CA LYS A 52 1.34 5.70 -10.60
C LYS A 52 1.69 4.30 -10.10
N HIS A 53 2.43 4.19 -9.00
CA HIS A 53 2.84 2.90 -8.44
C HIS A 53 1.74 2.21 -7.62
N TYR A 54 0.86 2.96 -6.95
CA TYR A 54 -0.07 2.41 -5.96
C TYR A 54 -1.55 2.72 -6.22
N ALA A 55 -1.91 3.33 -7.36
CA ALA A 55 -3.28 3.69 -7.72
C ALA A 55 -4.27 2.54 -7.58
N LYS A 56 -3.86 1.32 -7.94
CA LYS A 56 -4.71 0.12 -7.82
C LYS A 56 -5.11 -0.17 -6.36
N VAL A 57 -4.21 0.06 -5.40
CA VAL A 57 -4.49 -0.13 -3.97
C VAL A 57 -5.39 0.99 -3.47
N VAL A 58 -5.11 2.22 -3.86
CA VAL A 58 -5.91 3.40 -3.50
C VAL A 58 -7.35 3.25 -3.99
N ASN A 59 -7.56 2.89 -5.26
CA ASN A 59 -8.90 2.72 -5.83
C ASN A 59 -9.72 1.65 -5.09
N LYS A 60 -9.09 0.55 -4.67
CA LYS A 60 -9.75 -0.46 -3.83
C LYS A 60 -10.20 0.10 -2.48
N LYS A 61 -9.37 0.92 -1.84
CA LYS A 61 -9.71 1.56 -0.56
C LYS A 61 -10.83 2.58 -0.71
N VAL A 62 -10.81 3.38 -1.79
CA VAL A 62 -11.89 4.31 -2.10
C VAL A 62 -13.22 3.56 -2.24
N SER A 63 -13.26 2.50 -3.04
CA SER A 63 -14.46 1.68 -3.20
C SER A 63 -14.97 1.12 -1.86
N ALA A 64 -14.09 0.55 -1.04
CA ALA A 64 -14.46 0.04 0.28
C ALA A 64 -15.00 1.13 1.22
N CYS A 65 -14.40 2.32 1.18
CA CYS A 65 -14.84 3.47 1.98
C CYS A 65 -16.24 3.93 1.56
N ILE A 66 -16.50 4.08 0.26
CA ILE A 66 -17.81 4.46 -0.27
C ILE A 66 -18.87 3.42 0.10
N SER A 67 -18.61 2.13 -0.09
CA SER A 67 -19.56 1.08 0.32
C SER A 67 -19.83 1.06 1.83
N SER A 68 -18.83 1.41 2.65
CA SER A 68 -19.04 1.55 4.09
C SER A 68 -19.83 2.81 4.45
N LEU A 69 -19.67 3.89 3.69
CA LEU A 69 -20.41 5.14 3.88
C LEU A 69 -21.87 4.94 3.50
N GLU A 70 -22.16 4.35 2.34
CA GLU A 70 -23.51 4.00 1.88
C GLU A 70 -24.26 3.19 2.93
N ARG A 71 -23.61 2.17 3.51
CA ARG A 71 -24.22 1.38 4.59
C ARG A 71 -24.56 2.25 5.80
N LYS A 72 -23.70 3.17 6.23
CA LYS A 72 -23.98 4.06 7.38
C LYS A 72 -25.11 5.04 7.10
N LEU A 73 -25.25 5.49 5.84
CA LEU A 73 -26.30 6.42 5.43
C LEU A 73 -27.65 5.75 5.21
N ASN A 74 -27.67 4.47 4.81
CA ASN A 74 -28.90 3.70 4.54
C ASN A 74 -29.54 3.08 5.80
N TYR A 75 -28.97 3.29 7.00
CA TYR A 75 -29.59 2.95 8.29
C TYR A 75 -30.26 4.17 8.96
N GLY A 76 -30.69 5.15 8.17
CA GLY A 76 -31.53 6.29 8.59
C GLY A 76 -32.99 6.08 8.21
#